data_AF-A0A1F2ENN8-F1
#
_entry.id   AF-A0A1F2ENN8-F1
#
_cell.length_a   1.000
_cell.length_b   1.000
_cell.length_c   1.000
_cell.angle_alpha   90.00
_cell.angle_beta   90.00
_cell.angle_gamma   90.00
#
_symmetry.space_group_name_H-M   'P 1'
#
loop_
_entity.id
_entity.type
_entity.pdbx_description
1 polymer ?
#
loop_
_entity_poly.entity_id
_entity_poly.type
_entity_poly.pdbx_seq_one_letter_code
_entity_poly.pdbx_strand_id
1 'polypeptide(L)'
;MIITVQGNRLSFNVPDQLKFKQVATEDTLMTIPREDPNWQIKVINTKGTAWKLTAKETTPLSTANGDTIENGLVFKENGKSASFTEEVLIYQQDKNGPNETFLTWNKDSGLLLQLNPIEQNVEYYKPYTTTIKWTLTDAP
;
A
#
# COMPACT_ATOMS: atom_id res chain seq x y z
N MET A 1 6.68 -7.10 -40.78
CA MET A 1 5.68 -6.60 -39.82
C MET A 1 5.53 -7.66 -38.75
N ILE A 2 5.81 -7.32 -37.48
CA ILE A 2 5.62 -8.24 -36.36
C ILE A 2 4.30 -7.82 -35.70
N ILE A 3 3.34 -8.75 -35.63
CA ILE A 3 2.10 -8.56 -34.88
C ILE A 3 2.24 -9.35 -33.59
N THR A 4 2.18 -8.66 -32.45
CA THR A 4 2.17 -9.30 -31.13
C THR A 4 0.72 -9.61 -30.77
N VAL A 5 0.41 -10.90 -30.56
CA VAL A 5 -0.89 -11.30 -30.01
C VAL A 5 -0.95 -10.84 -28.55
N GLN A 6 -1.81 -9.86 -28.25
CA GLN A 6 -2.09 -9.52 -26.86
C GLN A 6 -3.00 -10.59 -26.26
N GLY A 7 -2.45 -11.38 -25.33
CA GLY A 7 -3.26 -12.30 -24.53
C GLY A 7 -4.25 -11.56 -23.64
N ASN A 8 -5.35 -12.22 -23.31
CA ASN A 8 -6.34 -11.74 -22.34
C ASN A 8 -5.76 -11.86 -20.92
N ARG A 9 -5.41 -10.73 -20.28
CA ARG A 9 -4.70 -10.70 -18.99
C ARG A 9 -5.26 -9.64 -18.05
N LEU A 10 -5.47 -10.04 -16.80
CA LEU A 10 -5.58 -9.16 -15.65
C LEU A 10 -4.52 -9.58 -14.62
N SER A 11 -3.59 -8.67 -14.29
CA SER A 11 -2.49 -8.94 -13.36
C SER A 11 -1.96 -7.64 -12.77
N PHE A 12 -1.28 -7.72 -11.63
CA PHE A 12 -0.58 -6.58 -11.05
C PHE A 12 0.86 -6.95 -10.68
N ASN A 13 1.71 -5.93 -10.56
CA ASN A 13 3.04 -6.01 -10.01
C ASN A 13 3.17 -4.94 -8.92
N VAL A 14 3.53 -5.38 -7.73
CA VAL A 14 3.84 -4.54 -6.57
C VAL A 14 5.30 -4.78 -6.18
N PRO A 15 6.10 -3.76 -5.86
CA PRO A 15 7.45 -3.97 -5.37
C PRO A 15 7.43 -4.76 -4.05
N ASP A 16 8.36 -5.70 -3.90
CA ASP A 16 8.42 -6.62 -2.76
C ASP A 16 8.73 -5.92 -1.43
N GLN A 17 9.27 -4.70 -1.48
CA GLN A 17 9.59 -3.92 -0.30
C GLN A 17 8.94 -2.53 -0.38
N LEU A 18 8.31 -2.15 0.73
CA LEU A 18 7.84 -0.80 1.01
C LEU A 18 8.55 -0.31 2.26
N LYS A 19 9.44 0.67 2.11
CA LYS A 19 10.20 1.26 3.21
C LYS A 19 9.66 2.65 3.53
N PHE A 20 9.81 3.05 4.79
CA PHE A 20 9.41 4.36 5.29
C PHE A 20 10.62 5.10 5.84
N LYS A 21 10.57 6.44 5.79
CA LYS A 21 11.68 7.25 6.28
C LYS A 21 11.91 7.06 7.77
N GLN A 22 13.17 7.18 8.19
CA GLN A 22 13.49 7.34 9.59
C GLN A 22 13.12 8.76 10.04
N VAL A 23 12.50 8.87 11.21
CA VAL A 23 12.11 10.15 11.83
C VAL A 23 12.57 10.16 13.29
N ALA A 24 12.72 11.35 13.85
CA ALA A 24 12.90 11.49 15.29
C ALA A 24 11.62 11.08 16.01
N THR A 25 11.75 10.54 17.21
CA THR A 25 10.62 10.23 18.08
C THR A 25 10.01 11.52 18.62
N GLU A 26 8.69 11.64 18.53
CA GLU A 26 7.93 12.75 19.09
C GLU A 26 6.80 12.21 19.99
N ASP A 27 6.26 13.06 20.88
CA ASP A 27 5.09 12.76 21.72
C ASP A 27 3.76 13.07 21.02
N THR A 28 3.77 13.07 19.69
CA THR A 28 2.59 13.41 18.90
C THR A 28 2.40 12.44 17.75
N LEU A 29 1.18 12.39 17.22
CA LEU A 29 0.86 11.59 16.05
C LEU A 29 1.64 12.08 14.83
N MET A 30 2.55 11.25 14.35
CA MET A 30 3.34 11.55 13.16
C MET A 30 2.80 10.80 11.95
N THR A 31 2.96 11.41 10.76
CA THR A 31 2.78 10.72 9.48
C THR A 31 4.15 10.59 8.82
N ILE A 32 4.60 9.35 8.65
CA ILE A 32 5.92 9.05 8.10
C ILE A 32 5.74 8.63 6.64
N PRO A 33 6.33 9.37 5.68
CA PRO A 33 6.20 9.05 4.28
C PRO A 33 7.06 7.85 3.90
N ARG A 34 6.75 7.28 2.73
CA ARG A 34 7.61 6.30 2.06
C ARG A 34 9.03 6.85 1.87
N GLU A 35 10.01 5.96 1.96
CA GLU A 35 11.40 6.27 1.65
C GLU A 35 11.57 6.51 0.14
N ASP A 36 11.03 5.61 -0.68
CA ASP A 36 10.98 5.75 -2.14
C ASP A 36 9.72 6.52 -2.58
N PRO A 37 9.86 7.78 -3.07
CA PRO A 37 8.73 8.56 -3.57
C PRO A 37 8.18 8.04 -4.91
N ASN A 38 8.92 7.19 -5.61
CA ASN A 38 8.52 6.60 -6.90
C ASN A 38 7.96 5.19 -6.73
N TRP A 39 7.75 4.73 -5.50
CA TRP A 39 7.11 3.45 -5.24
C TRP A 39 5.73 3.43 -5.90
N GLN A 40 5.51 2.44 -6.76
CA GLN A 40 4.32 2.38 -7.61
C GLN A 40 3.82 0.95 -7.79
N ILE A 41 2.52 0.81 -8.05
CA ILE A 41 1.91 -0.47 -8.43
C ILE A 41 1.54 -0.39 -9.90
N LYS A 42 1.93 -1.40 -10.68
CA LYS A 42 1.50 -1.52 -12.09
C LYS A 42 0.39 -2.56 -12.20
N VAL A 43 -0.75 -2.17 -12.73
CA VAL A 43 -1.84 -3.08 -13.11
C VAL A 43 -1.91 -3.18 -14.62
N ILE A 44 -2.06 -4.40 -15.14
CA ILE A 44 -2.24 -4.67 -16.56
C ILE A 44 -3.59 -5.35 -16.75
N ASN A 45 -4.45 -4.74 -17.55
CA ASN A 45 -5.79 -5.21 -17.87
C ASN A 45 -6.03 -5.18 -19.40
N THR A 46 -5.48 -6.15 -20.12
CA THR A 46 -5.81 -6.36 -21.54
C THR A 46 -7.12 -7.12 -21.72
N LYS A 47 -7.73 -7.60 -20.63
CA LYS A 47 -9.06 -8.22 -20.62
C LYS A 47 -10.19 -7.21 -20.88
N GLY A 48 -9.97 -5.94 -20.50
CA GLY A 48 -10.96 -4.87 -20.65
C GLY A 48 -12.13 -4.95 -19.67
N THR A 49 -12.04 -5.79 -18.63
CA THR A 49 -13.06 -5.89 -17.58
C THR A 49 -12.90 -4.80 -16.53
N ALA A 50 -13.96 -4.54 -15.77
CA ALA A 50 -13.83 -3.77 -14.54
C ALA A 50 -12.99 -4.55 -13.53
N TRP A 51 -12.26 -3.87 -12.67
CA TRP A 51 -11.45 -4.50 -11.62
C TRP A 51 -11.31 -3.58 -10.41
N LYS A 52 -10.98 -4.18 -9.27
CA LYS A 52 -10.56 -3.45 -8.06
C LYS A 52 -9.34 -4.10 -7.44
N LEU A 53 -8.48 -3.26 -6.86
CA LEU A 53 -7.34 -3.67 -6.06
C LEU A 53 -7.61 -3.28 -4.61
N THR A 54 -7.62 -4.27 -3.73
CA THR A 54 -7.72 -4.07 -2.28
C THR A 54 -6.44 -4.53 -1.59
N ALA A 55 -6.23 -4.03 -0.38
CA ALA A 55 -5.10 -4.43 0.44
C ALA A 55 -5.47 -4.48 1.92
N LYS A 56 -4.77 -5.35 2.65
CA LYS A 56 -4.94 -5.53 4.09
C LYS A 56 -3.61 -5.96 4.71
N GLU A 57 -3.27 -5.47 5.89
CA GLU A 57 -2.15 -6.04 6.64
C GLU A 57 -2.51 -7.43 7.18
N THR A 58 -1.58 -8.37 7.08
CA THR A 58 -1.80 -9.74 7.57
C THR A 58 -1.61 -9.85 9.08
N THR A 59 -0.76 -8.99 9.63
CA THR A 59 -0.44 -8.86 11.05
C THR A 59 -0.10 -7.40 11.35
N PRO A 60 -0.23 -6.95 12.60
CA PRO A 60 0.29 -5.65 13.01
C PRO A 60 1.78 -5.53 12.71
N LEU A 61 2.28 -4.30 12.61
CA LEU A 61 3.72 -4.05 12.58
C LEU A 61 4.37 -4.66 13.80
N SER A 62 5.42 -5.45 13.63
CA SER A 62 6.05 -6.18 14.73
C SER A 62 7.58 -6.20 14.67
N THR A 63 8.22 -6.19 15.83
CA THR A 63 9.65 -6.45 15.98
C THR A 63 9.92 -7.95 16.01
N ALA A 64 11.18 -8.34 15.83
CA ALA A 64 11.60 -9.74 15.98
C ALA A 64 11.38 -10.31 17.39
N ASN A 65 11.23 -9.44 18.40
CA ASN A 65 11.01 -9.82 19.80
C ASN A 65 9.53 -9.90 20.18
N GLY A 66 8.62 -9.50 19.29
CA GLY A 66 7.18 -9.62 19.47
C GLY A 66 6.46 -8.32 19.86
N ASP A 67 7.13 -7.18 19.97
CA ASP A 67 6.47 -5.90 20.22
C ASP A 67 5.66 -5.50 18.99
N THR A 68 4.44 -5.01 19.18
CA THR A 68 3.53 -4.67 18.08
C THR A 68 3.13 -3.20 18.07
N ILE A 69 2.88 -2.67 16.88
CA ILE A 69 2.23 -1.37 16.65
C ILE A 69 0.94 -1.64 15.89
N GLU A 70 -0.18 -1.52 16.59
CA GLU A 70 -1.50 -1.62 16.01
C GLU A 70 -1.84 -0.37 15.18
N ASN A 71 -2.55 -0.56 14.07
CA ASN A 71 -3.03 0.52 13.19
C ASN A 71 -1.94 1.47 12.68
N GLY A 72 -0.68 1.03 12.63
CA GLY A 72 0.44 1.86 12.21
C GLY A 72 0.51 2.09 10.70
N LEU A 73 -0.02 1.17 9.89
CA LEU A 73 -0.07 1.29 8.42
C LEU A 73 -1.42 1.83 7.95
N VAL A 74 -1.41 2.93 7.20
CA VAL A 74 -2.61 3.60 6.72
C VAL A 74 -2.57 3.87 5.22
N PHE A 75 -3.75 3.92 4.59
CA PHE A 75 -3.96 4.41 3.23
C PHE A 75 -4.63 5.77 3.30
N LYS A 76 -3.99 6.80 2.75
CA LYS A 76 -4.54 8.16 2.70
C LYS A 76 -4.87 8.59 1.28
N GLU A 77 -6.13 8.92 1.03
CA GLU A 77 -6.58 9.41 -0.27
C GLU A 77 -7.73 10.41 -0.12
N ASN A 78 -7.69 11.51 -0.88
CA ASN A 78 -8.72 12.55 -0.87
C ASN A 78 -9.07 13.08 0.55
N GLY A 79 -8.06 13.20 1.41
CA GLY A 79 -8.22 13.68 2.79
C GLY A 79 -8.80 12.65 3.76
N LYS A 80 -9.12 11.43 3.31
CA LYS A 80 -9.56 10.31 4.15
C LYS A 80 -8.37 9.41 4.47
N SER A 81 -8.36 8.84 5.67
CA SER A 81 -7.39 7.83 6.10
C SER A 81 -8.13 6.54 6.42
N ALA A 82 -7.59 5.41 5.98
CA ALA A 82 -8.10 4.07 6.28
C ALA A 82 -6.97 3.22 6.86
N SER A 83 -7.22 2.54 7.97
CA SER A 83 -6.29 1.58 8.57
C SER A 83 -6.27 0.28 7.76
N PHE A 84 -5.10 -0.32 7.62
CA PHE A 84 -4.93 -1.62 6.95
C PHE A 84 -5.35 -2.83 7.82
N THR A 85 -5.81 -2.62 9.06
CA THR A 85 -6.38 -3.68 9.90
C THR A 85 -7.62 -4.33 9.28
N GLU A 86 -8.31 -3.62 8.40
CA GLU A 86 -9.39 -4.11 7.55
C GLU A 86 -9.00 -4.05 6.06
N GLU A 87 -9.82 -4.68 5.21
CA GLU A 87 -9.59 -4.60 3.77
C GLU A 87 -9.89 -3.19 3.26
N VAL A 88 -8.88 -2.55 2.67
CA VAL A 88 -8.95 -1.19 2.13
C VAL A 88 -9.00 -1.24 0.61
N LEU A 89 -9.92 -0.47 0.01
CA LEU A 89 -9.91 -0.22 -1.43
C LEU A 89 -8.77 0.73 -1.79
N ILE A 90 -7.86 0.26 -2.63
CA ILE A 90 -6.69 1.04 -3.08
C ILE A 90 -6.96 1.72 -4.42
N TYR A 91 -7.61 1.00 -5.33
CA TYR A 91 -8.01 1.54 -6.61
C TYR A 91 -9.10 0.68 -7.25
N GLN A 92 -9.92 1.29 -8.11
CA GLN A 92 -10.85 0.59 -8.98
C GLN A 92 -10.88 1.23 -10.36
N GLN A 93 -11.12 0.39 -11.36
CA GLN A 93 -11.26 0.83 -12.75
C GLN A 93 -12.49 0.16 -13.37
N ASP A 94 -13.28 0.95 -14.09
CA ASP A 94 -14.41 0.46 -14.85
C ASP A 94 -13.97 -0.27 -16.14
N LYS A 95 -14.95 -0.91 -16.80
CA LYS A 95 -14.75 -1.54 -18.11
C LYS A 95 -14.22 -0.52 -19.13
N ASN A 96 -13.43 -1.01 -20.07
CA ASN A 96 -12.81 -0.19 -21.13
C ASN A 96 -11.89 0.95 -20.63
N GLY A 97 -11.45 0.91 -19.37
CA GLY A 97 -10.35 1.75 -18.89
C GLY A 97 -9.02 1.39 -19.56
N PRO A 98 -7.92 2.10 -19.24
CA PRO A 98 -6.62 1.85 -19.83
C PRO A 98 -6.12 0.43 -19.57
N ASN A 99 -5.36 -0.10 -20.54
CA ASN A 99 -4.76 -1.43 -20.46
C ASN A 99 -3.62 -1.51 -19.44
N GLU A 100 -2.98 -0.38 -19.16
CA GLU A 100 -1.95 -0.27 -18.13
C GLU A 100 -2.28 0.91 -17.21
N THR A 101 -2.26 0.65 -15.91
CA THR A 101 -2.57 1.63 -14.87
C THR A 101 -1.42 1.64 -13.88
N PHE A 102 -0.83 2.82 -13.66
CA PHE A 102 0.23 3.05 -12.69
C PHE A 102 -0.36 3.77 -11.49
N LEU A 103 -0.35 3.11 -10.34
CA LEU A 103 -0.80 3.67 -9.07
C LEU A 103 0.41 4.32 -8.40
N THR A 104 0.41 5.65 -8.40
CA THR A 104 1.46 6.48 -7.80
C THR A 104 0.81 7.48 -6.86
N TRP A 105 1.47 7.78 -5.75
CA TRP A 105 0.99 8.79 -4.81
C TRP A 105 2.11 9.75 -4.46
N ASN A 106 1.74 11.01 -4.19
CA ASN A 106 2.68 11.97 -3.63
C ASN A 106 3.09 11.58 -2.20
N LYS A 107 4.05 12.30 -1.62
CA LYS A 107 4.58 12.01 -0.28
C LYS A 107 3.53 12.03 0.86
N ASP A 108 2.39 12.68 0.68
CA ASP A 108 1.37 12.92 1.71
C ASP A 108 0.09 12.07 1.49
N SER A 109 0.11 11.16 0.51
CA SER A 109 -1.00 10.28 0.12
C SER A 109 -0.53 8.84 -0.18
N GLY A 110 -1.46 7.90 -0.27
CA GLY A 110 -1.22 6.48 -0.50
C GLY A 110 -0.85 5.75 0.79
N LEU A 111 0.04 4.76 0.68
CA LEU A 111 0.56 4.01 1.82
C LEU A 111 1.52 4.88 2.65
N LEU A 112 1.20 5.05 3.93
CA LEU A 112 1.96 5.84 4.89
C LEU A 112 2.01 5.08 6.23
N LEU A 113 3.01 5.40 7.07
CA LEU A 113 2.92 5.04 8.48
C LEU A 113 2.33 6.21 9.27
N GLN A 114 1.45 5.90 10.22
CA GLN A 114 0.86 6.87 11.12
C GLN A 114 0.90 6.32 12.54
N LEU A 115 1.69 6.94 13.42
CA LEU A 115 1.94 6.44 14.77
C LEU A 115 2.35 7.57 15.73
N ASN A 116 2.02 7.43 17.00
CA ASN A 116 2.53 8.25 18.11
C ASN A 116 3.55 7.40 18.89
N PRO A 117 4.87 7.58 18.67
CA PRO A 117 5.88 6.69 19.20
C PRO A 117 5.86 6.54 20.73
N ILE A 118 5.64 7.64 21.46
CA ILE A 118 5.67 7.63 22.92
C ILE A 118 4.41 6.97 23.47
N GLU A 119 3.23 7.38 22.99
CA GLU A 119 1.95 6.78 23.40
C GLU A 119 1.87 5.28 23.10
N GLN A 120 2.44 4.85 21.96
CA GLN A 120 2.45 3.46 21.54
C GLN A 120 3.68 2.67 22.02
N ASN A 121 4.53 3.27 22.88
CA ASN A 121 5.75 2.64 23.42
C ASN A 121 6.65 2.00 22.34
N VAL A 122 6.84 2.69 21.22
CA VAL A 122 7.65 2.18 20.10
C VAL A 122 9.10 2.00 20.52
N GLU A 123 9.64 0.80 20.31
CA GLU A 123 11.03 0.50 20.63
C GLU A 123 11.98 1.26 19.68
N TYR A 124 12.94 1.96 20.27
CA TYR A 124 13.98 2.68 19.53
C TYR A 124 14.95 1.72 18.85
N TYR A 125 15.38 2.09 17.64
CA TYR A 125 16.40 1.34 16.87
C TYR A 125 16.04 -0.11 16.54
N LYS A 126 14.75 -0.48 16.60
CA LYS A 126 14.25 -1.79 16.17
C LYS A 126 13.47 -1.69 14.87
N PRO A 127 13.71 -2.60 13.91
CA PRO A 127 12.89 -2.65 12.71
C PRO A 127 11.53 -3.27 13.05
N TYR A 128 10.46 -2.55 12.73
CA TYR A 128 9.10 -3.08 12.69
C TYR A 128 8.78 -3.52 11.26
N THR A 129 8.19 -4.70 11.10
CA THR A 129 7.83 -5.25 9.79
C THR A 129 6.42 -5.81 9.80
N THR A 130 5.78 -5.83 8.63
CA THR A 130 4.51 -6.52 8.40
C THR A 130 4.47 -7.01 6.96
N THR A 131 3.48 -7.85 6.64
CA THR A 131 3.16 -8.26 5.26
C THR A 131 1.81 -7.69 4.87
N ILE A 132 1.77 -7.01 3.72
CA ILE A 132 0.52 -6.53 3.10
C ILE A 132 0.03 -7.59 2.12
N LYS A 133 -1.18 -8.08 2.35
CA LYS A 133 -1.90 -8.93 1.40
C LYS A 133 -2.62 -8.04 0.40
N TRP A 134 -2.33 -8.24 -0.88
CA TRP A 134 -2.98 -7.58 -2.00
C TRP A 134 -3.96 -8.51 -2.68
N THR A 135 -5.15 -8.03 -3.01
CA THR A 135 -6.18 -8.79 -3.75
C THR A 135 -6.60 -8.02 -4.99
N LEU A 136 -6.38 -8.60 -6.16
CA LEU A 136 -6.90 -8.09 -7.43
C LEU A 136 -8.15 -8.88 -7.81
N THR A 137 -9.29 -8.18 -7.90
CA THR A 137 -10.59 -8.79 -8.22
C THR A 137 -11.05 -8.37 -9.60
N ASP A 138 -11.43 -9.36 -10.41
CA ASP A 138 -11.99 -9.20 -11.76
C ASP A 138 -13.52 -9.09 -11.71
N ALA A 139 -14.09 -8.15 -12.48
CA ALA A 139 -15.53 -7.89 -12.59
C ALA A 139 -16.25 -7.84 -11.22
N PRO A 140 -15.82 -6.95 -10.31
CA PRO A 140 -16.36 -6.83 -8.95
C PRO A 140 -17.80 -6.33 -8.89
#